data_AF-K0V9M1-F1
#
_entry.id   AF-K0V9M1-F1
#
_cell.length_a   1.000
_cell.length_b   1.000
_cell.length_c   1.000
_cell.angle_alpha   90.00
_cell.angle_beta   90.00
_cell.angle_gamma   90.00
#
_symmetry.space_group_name_H-M   'P 1'
#
loop_
_entity.id
_entity.type
_entity.pdbx_description
1 polymer ?
#
loop_
_entity_poly.entity_id
_entity_poly.type
_entity_poly.pdbx_seq_one_letter_code
_entity_poly.pdbx_strand_id
1 'polypeptide(L)'
;MKSSHPADRLDETTIHELFGAWSDEYRGRTVTVDIESVYDYEPQEWVEDLVTNALSVLAKVDIPVTRTPLRTADDKIYIALDGQEILARDINDDCLDAVHAVLGRLEEITAERGRRERWYVCGAPVGCAFFVTPEELVTSAGVDVRQLNIGEHWYQISSRW
;
A
#
# COMPACT_ATOMS: atom_id res chain seq x y z
N MET A 1 19.67 30.78 -6.57
CA MET A 1 18.49 30.62 -7.45
C MET A 1 17.76 29.38 -6.96
N LYS A 2 16.62 29.53 -6.27
CA LYS A 2 15.85 28.35 -5.81
C LYS A 2 15.30 27.69 -7.06
N SER A 3 15.68 26.43 -7.31
CA SER A 3 15.04 25.62 -8.34
C SER A 3 13.56 25.54 -7.96
N SER A 4 12.67 26.07 -8.81
CA SER A 4 11.23 25.85 -8.64
C SER A 4 10.98 24.41 -9.05
N HIS A 5 10.34 23.63 -8.16
CA HIS A 5 10.00 22.26 -8.48
C HIS A 5 8.93 22.28 -9.59
N PRO A 6 8.92 21.34 -10.55
CA PRO A 6 7.97 21.36 -11.66
C PRO A 6 6.50 21.42 -11.20
N ALA A 7 6.20 20.78 -10.06
CA ALA A 7 4.87 20.77 -9.44
C ALA A 7 4.46 22.12 -8.85
N ASP A 8 5.40 23.00 -8.45
CA ASP A 8 5.10 24.31 -7.82
C ASP A 8 4.45 25.31 -8.79
N ARG A 9 4.43 24.99 -10.09
CA ARG A 9 3.87 25.84 -11.15
C ARG A 9 2.50 25.39 -11.64
N LEU A 10 2.02 24.24 -11.16
CA LEU A 10 0.73 23.70 -11.54
C LEU A 10 -0.37 24.32 -10.67
N ASP A 11 -1.50 24.65 -11.29
CA ASP A 11 -2.69 25.01 -10.53
C ASP A 11 -3.35 23.75 -9.91
N GLU A 12 -4.20 23.99 -8.92
CA GLU A 12 -4.90 22.94 -8.16
C GLU A 12 -5.72 22.01 -9.06
N THR A 13 -6.37 22.54 -10.10
CA THR A 13 -7.15 21.73 -11.04
C THR A 13 -6.25 20.76 -11.79
N THR A 14 -5.13 21.24 -12.32
CA THR A 14 -4.15 20.42 -13.03
C THR A 14 -3.54 19.35 -12.12
N ILE A 15 -3.27 19.68 -10.85
CA ILE A 15 -2.77 18.73 -9.84
C ILE A 15 -3.75 17.57 -9.65
N HIS A 16 -5.04 17.86 -9.45
CA HIS A 16 -6.06 16.84 -9.25
C HIS A 16 -6.37 16.05 -10.52
N GLU A 17 -6.31 16.67 -11.71
CA GLU A 17 -6.47 15.96 -12.98
C GLU A 17 -5.33 14.97 -13.24
N LEU A 18 -4.08 15.37 -13.01
CA LEU A 18 -2.92 14.50 -13.16
C LEU A 18 -2.94 13.34 -12.18
N PHE A 19 -3.26 13.60 -10.91
CA PHE A 19 -3.39 12.55 -9.91
C PHE A 19 -4.58 11.62 -10.21
N GLY A 20 -5.72 12.18 -10.60
CA GLY A 20 -6.91 11.43 -11.00
C GLY A 20 -6.63 10.47 -12.15
N ALA A 21 -6.06 10.97 -13.25
CA ALA A 21 -5.69 10.15 -14.41
C ALA A 21 -4.70 9.04 -14.05
N TRP A 22 -3.67 9.35 -13.24
CA TRP A 22 -2.70 8.37 -12.77
C TRP A 22 -3.33 7.32 -11.85
N SER A 23 -4.12 7.75 -10.87
CA SER A 23 -4.78 6.84 -9.93
C SER A 23 -5.77 5.91 -10.62
N ASP A 24 -6.50 6.39 -11.62
CA ASP A 24 -7.40 5.58 -12.44
C ASP A 24 -6.65 4.50 -13.24
N GLU A 25 -5.49 4.85 -13.81
CA GLU A 25 -4.61 3.91 -14.52
C GLU A 25 -4.17 2.76 -13.60
N TYR A 26 -3.77 3.08 -12.36
CA TYR A 26 -3.25 2.09 -11.40
C TYR A 26 -4.30 1.56 -10.42
N ARG A 27 -5.58 1.93 -10.54
CA ARG A 27 -6.68 1.50 -9.65
C ARG A 27 -6.80 -0.02 -9.53
N GLY A 28 -6.41 -0.76 -10.57
CA GLY A 28 -6.38 -2.21 -10.53
C GLY A 28 -5.31 -2.79 -9.59
N ARG A 29 -4.32 -1.99 -9.21
CA ARG A 29 -3.11 -2.34 -8.43
C ARG A 29 -3.07 -1.61 -7.08
N THR A 30 -4.25 -1.28 -6.53
CA THR A 30 -4.37 -0.60 -5.24
C THR A 30 -5.03 -1.47 -4.18
N VAL A 31 -4.64 -1.24 -2.93
CA VAL A 31 -5.31 -1.73 -1.73
C VAL A 31 -5.76 -0.53 -0.92
N THR A 32 -7.03 -0.49 -0.51
CA THR A 32 -7.51 0.51 0.44
C THR A 32 -6.87 0.26 1.80
N VAL A 33 -6.29 1.31 2.38
CA VAL A 33 -5.79 1.31 3.76
C VAL A 33 -6.76 2.17 4.55
N ASP A 34 -7.66 1.52 5.29
CA ASP A 34 -8.66 2.20 6.13
C ASP A 34 -8.50 1.74 7.58
N ILE A 35 -7.74 2.53 8.34
CA ILE A 35 -7.47 2.26 9.76
C ILE A 35 -8.58 2.82 10.65
N GLU A 36 -9.35 3.82 10.19
CA GLU A 36 -10.42 4.42 11.00
C GLU A 36 -11.61 3.47 11.15
N SER A 37 -11.97 2.76 10.09
CA SER A 37 -13.06 1.79 10.13
C SER A 37 -12.72 0.49 10.84
N VAL A 38 -11.51 0.31 11.37
CA VAL A 38 -11.09 -0.91 12.08
C VAL A 38 -12.05 -1.31 13.21
N TYR A 39 -12.67 -0.33 13.88
CA TYR A 39 -13.63 -0.56 14.96
C TYR A 39 -15.01 -1.00 14.48
N ASP A 40 -15.28 -0.91 13.18
CA ASP A 40 -16.53 -1.36 12.54
C ASP A 40 -16.49 -2.86 12.19
N TYR A 41 -15.31 -3.50 12.30
CA TYR A 41 -15.08 -4.90 11.92
C TYR A 41 -14.69 -5.78 13.11
N GLU A 42 -14.94 -7.08 12.97
CA GLU A 42 -14.19 -8.06 13.76
C GLU A 42 -12.69 -7.97 13.38
N PRO A 43 -11.75 -7.98 14.33
CA PRO A 43 -10.33 -7.75 14.03
C PRO A 43 -9.75 -8.68 12.95
N GLN A 44 -10.24 -9.93 12.91
CA GLN A 44 -9.85 -10.92 11.91
C GLN A 44 -10.40 -10.60 10.50
N GLU A 45 -11.61 -10.07 10.39
CA GLU A 45 -12.23 -9.72 9.11
C GLU A 45 -11.45 -8.59 8.43
N TRP A 46 -11.07 -7.56 9.19
CA TRP A 46 -10.26 -6.46 8.65
C TRP A 46 -8.90 -6.95 8.11
N VAL A 47 -8.22 -7.86 8.83
CA VAL A 47 -6.95 -8.44 8.36
C VAL A 47 -7.16 -9.33 7.13
N GLU A 48 -8.25 -10.09 7.11
CA GLU A 48 -8.62 -10.95 5.98
C GLU A 48 -8.83 -10.12 4.70
N ASP A 49 -9.53 -8.99 4.81
CA ASP A 49 -9.77 -8.06 3.70
C ASP A 49 -8.46 -7.42 3.20
N LEU A 50 -7.62 -6.93 4.11
CA LEU A 50 -6.31 -6.37 3.78
C LEU A 50 -5.46 -7.39 3.00
N VAL A 51 -5.32 -8.61 3.53
CA VAL A 51 -4.54 -9.69 2.90
C VAL A 51 -5.14 -10.08 1.56
N THR A 52 -6.45 -10.29 1.49
CA THR A 52 -7.13 -10.75 0.27
C THR A 52 -6.99 -9.72 -0.85
N ASN A 53 -7.16 -8.43 -0.54
CA ASN A 53 -7.00 -7.35 -1.50
C ASN A 53 -5.55 -7.24 -1.98
N ALA A 54 -4.57 -7.30 -1.07
CA ALA A 54 -3.16 -7.23 -1.43
C ALA A 54 -2.72 -8.43 -2.31
N LEU A 55 -3.14 -9.64 -1.96
CA LEU A 55 -2.88 -10.83 -2.77
C LEU A 55 -3.55 -10.76 -4.14
N SER A 56 -4.75 -10.18 -4.23
CA SER A 56 -5.44 -9.97 -5.51
C SER A 56 -4.69 -9.00 -6.41
N VAL A 57 -4.07 -7.95 -5.84
CA VAL A 57 -3.18 -7.04 -6.60
C VAL A 57 -1.96 -7.78 -7.12
N LEU A 58 -1.28 -8.55 -6.27
CA LEU A 58 -0.09 -9.32 -6.70
C LEU A 58 -0.42 -10.35 -7.79
N ALA A 59 -1.58 -11.02 -7.67
CA ALA A 59 -2.02 -11.98 -8.69
C ALA A 59 -2.25 -11.32 -10.06
N LYS A 60 -2.74 -10.08 -10.11
CA LYS A 60 -2.94 -9.33 -11.38
C LYS A 60 -1.64 -8.98 -12.11
N VAL A 61 -0.51 -8.99 -11.41
CA VAL A 61 0.83 -8.74 -11.97
C VAL A 61 1.69 -10.02 -12.00
N ASP A 62 1.04 -11.18 -12.01
CA ASP A 62 1.63 -12.51 -12.11
C ASP A 62 2.61 -12.86 -10.97
N ILE A 63 2.31 -12.39 -9.76
CA ILE A 63 3.07 -12.71 -8.54
C ILE A 63 2.18 -13.55 -7.61
N PRO A 64 2.09 -14.87 -7.79
CA PRO A 64 1.29 -15.73 -6.92
C PRO A 64 1.98 -15.86 -5.55
N VAL A 65 1.28 -15.57 -4.46
CA VAL A 65 1.76 -15.76 -3.09
C VAL A 65 0.82 -16.72 -2.38
N THR A 66 1.39 -17.72 -1.72
CA THR A 66 0.63 -18.71 -0.95
C THR A 66 0.35 -18.17 0.45
N ARG A 67 -0.81 -18.53 1.00
CA ARG A 67 -1.16 -18.18 2.38
C ARG A 67 -1.82 -19.31 3.16
N THR A 68 -1.68 -19.28 4.48
CA THR A 68 -2.50 -20.09 5.40
C THR A 68 -3.78 -19.35 5.79
N PRO A 69 -4.79 -20.05 6.36
CA PRO A 69 -5.86 -19.38 7.09
C PRO A 69 -5.30 -18.51 8.22
N LEU A 70 -6.01 -17.44 8.58
CA LEU A 70 -5.70 -16.64 9.76
C LEU A 70 -5.85 -17.49 11.02
N ARG A 71 -4.91 -17.30 11.95
CA ARG A 71 -4.91 -17.94 13.27
C ARG A 71 -4.91 -16.88 14.35
N THR A 72 -5.86 -16.96 15.28
CA THR A 72 -5.94 -16.06 16.43
C THR A 72 -5.41 -16.77 17.68
N ALA A 73 -4.52 -16.12 18.42
CA ALA A 73 -4.04 -16.58 19.73
C ALA A 73 -3.54 -15.39 20.55
N ASP A 74 -3.93 -15.32 21.83
CA ASP A 74 -3.49 -14.27 22.77
C ASP A 74 -3.67 -12.84 22.22
N ASP A 75 -4.87 -12.52 21.74
CA ASP A 75 -5.23 -11.23 21.13
C ASP A 75 -4.36 -10.83 19.93
N LYS A 76 -3.73 -11.81 19.29
CA LYS A 76 -2.89 -11.64 18.10
C LYS A 76 -3.39 -12.48 16.95
N ILE A 77 -3.28 -11.93 15.75
CA ILE A 77 -3.65 -12.56 14.49
C ILE A 77 -2.39 -12.88 13.72
N TYR A 78 -2.25 -14.14 13.32
CA TYR A 78 -1.09 -14.67 12.60
C TYR A 78 -1.51 -15.19 11.23
N ILE A 79 -0.58 -15.12 10.28
CA ILE A 79 -0.72 -15.68 8.94
C ILE A 79 0.65 -16.13 8.45
N ALA A 80 0.72 -17.20 7.67
CA ALA A 80 1.91 -17.50 6.89
C ALA A 80 1.73 -17.02 5.45
N LEU A 81 2.71 -16.28 4.94
CA LEU A 81 2.82 -15.82 3.55
C LEU A 81 4.08 -16.43 2.94
N ASP A 82 3.92 -17.23 1.89
CA ASP A 82 4.96 -18.07 1.31
C ASP A 82 5.73 -18.91 2.34
N GLY A 83 4.96 -19.55 3.22
CA GLY A 83 5.50 -20.47 4.23
C GLY A 83 6.15 -19.81 5.45
N GLN A 84 6.30 -18.48 5.47
CA GLN A 84 6.79 -17.74 6.63
C GLN A 84 5.64 -17.16 7.44
N GLU A 85 5.51 -17.61 8.70
CA GLU A 85 4.55 -17.03 9.64
C GLU A 85 4.98 -15.62 10.08
N ILE A 86 4.02 -14.70 10.09
CA ILE A 86 4.15 -13.33 10.60
C ILE A 86 3.03 -13.04 11.61
N LEU A 87 3.29 -12.10 12.51
CA LEU A 87 2.24 -11.43 13.26
C LEU A 87 1.57 -10.43 12.30
N ALA A 88 0.36 -10.74 11.85
CA ALA A 88 -0.39 -9.87 10.94
C ALA A 88 -0.98 -8.67 11.66
N ARG A 89 -1.42 -8.85 12.91
CA ARG A 89 -1.96 -7.78 13.75
C ARG A 89 -1.91 -8.17 15.22
N ASP A 90 -1.47 -7.25 16.07
CA ASP A 90 -1.81 -7.27 17.50
C ASP A 90 -3.10 -6.46 17.68
N ILE A 91 -4.12 -7.04 18.30
CA ILE A 91 -5.44 -6.41 18.46
C ILE A 91 -5.35 -5.21 19.42
N ASN A 92 -4.34 -5.17 20.28
CA ASN A 92 -4.16 -4.14 21.29
C ASN A 92 -3.26 -2.96 20.86
N ASP A 93 -2.56 -3.08 19.73
CA ASP A 93 -1.63 -2.05 19.21
C ASP A 93 -2.22 -1.25 18.03
N ASP A 94 -1.41 -0.35 17.48
CA ASP A 94 -1.75 0.48 16.33
C ASP A 94 -2.00 -0.38 15.08
N CYS A 95 -3.12 -0.14 14.41
CA CYS A 95 -3.48 -0.89 13.21
C CYS A 95 -2.60 -0.54 12.00
N LEU A 96 -1.88 0.59 12.04
CA LEU A 96 -0.87 0.92 11.04
C LEU A 96 0.26 -0.13 11.02
N ASP A 97 0.64 -0.67 12.19
CA ASP A 97 1.65 -1.74 12.27
C ASP A 97 1.19 -3.01 11.53
N ALA A 98 -0.11 -3.28 11.50
CA ALA A 98 -0.68 -4.40 10.74
C ALA A 98 -0.53 -4.18 9.22
N VAL A 99 -0.73 -2.95 8.73
CA VAL A 99 -0.48 -2.59 7.33
C VAL A 99 0.99 -2.83 6.98
N HIS A 100 1.90 -2.39 7.84
CA HIS A 100 3.34 -2.59 7.65
C HIS A 100 3.74 -4.06 7.70
N ALA A 101 3.20 -4.84 8.63
CA ALA A 101 3.48 -6.25 8.74
C ALA A 101 3.06 -7.01 7.48
N VAL A 102 1.81 -6.81 7.02
CA VAL A 102 1.27 -7.53 5.87
C VAL A 102 1.91 -7.06 4.56
N LEU A 103 1.86 -5.75 4.27
CA LEU A 103 2.40 -5.24 3.01
C LEU A 103 3.93 -5.33 2.97
N GLY A 104 4.60 -5.19 4.12
CA GLY A 104 6.05 -5.36 4.23
C GLY A 104 6.49 -6.78 3.94
N ARG A 105 5.76 -7.80 4.41
CA ARG A 105 6.08 -9.18 4.06
C ARG A 105 5.87 -9.45 2.57
N LEU A 106 4.82 -8.89 1.98
CA LEU A 106 4.59 -9.01 0.53
C LEU A 106 5.67 -8.29 -0.28
N GLU A 107 6.11 -7.12 0.19
CA GLU A 107 7.26 -6.39 -0.38
C GLU A 107 8.51 -7.29 -0.43
N GLU A 108 8.87 -7.95 0.68
CA GLU A 108 10.01 -8.87 0.73
C GLU A 108 9.90 -9.99 -0.28
N ILE A 109 8.74 -10.67 -0.32
CA ILE A 109 8.48 -11.75 -1.26
C ILE A 109 8.66 -11.27 -2.70
N THR A 110 8.13 -10.10 -3.04
CA THR A 110 8.27 -9.56 -4.40
C THR A 110 9.71 -9.18 -4.71
N ALA A 111 10.44 -8.60 -3.76
CA ALA A 111 11.84 -8.23 -3.90
C ALA A 111 12.76 -9.44 -4.07
N GLU A 112 12.54 -10.52 -3.30
CA GLU A 112 13.24 -11.81 -3.42
C GLU A 112 13.05 -12.43 -4.81
N ARG A 113 11.90 -12.19 -5.45
CA ARG A 113 11.59 -12.62 -6.82
C ARG A 113 12.11 -11.66 -7.89
N GLY A 114 12.88 -10.64 -7.52
CA GLY A 114 13.48 -9.67 -8.45
C GLY A 114 12.49 -8.67 -9.03
N ARG A 115 11.30 -8.51 -8.44
CA ARG A 115 10.30 -7.53 -8.88
C ARG A 115 10.72 -6.13 -8.49
N ARG A 116 10.32 -5.16 -9.32
CA ARG A 116 10.67 -3.73 -9.15
C ARG A 116 9.54 -2.95 -8.49
N GLU A 117 8.32 -3.46 -8.56
CA GLU A 117 7.14 -2.91 -7.93
C GLU A 117 7.32 -2.83 -6.41
N ARG A 118 6.87 -1.73 -5.83
CA ARG A 118 6.92 -1.47 -4.40
C ARG A 118 5.57 -0.93 -3.94
N TRP A 119 5.22 -1.12 -2.68
CA TRP A 119 4.02 -0.53 -2.10
C TRP A 119 4.26 0.93 -1.71
N TYR A 120 3.58 1.86 -2.39
CA TYR A 120 3.56 3.29 -2.06
C TYR A 120 2.19 3.66 -1.49
N VAL A 121 2.16 4.10 -0.24
CA VAL A 121 0.94 4.52 0.43
C VAL A 121 0.76 6.01 0.28
N CYS A 122 -0.46 6.40 -0.11
CA CYS A 122 -0.95 7.77 -0.16
C CYS A 122 -2.13 7.90 0.82
N GLY A 123 -1.98 8.75 1.83
CA GLY A 123 -2.98 8.95 2.87
C GLY A 123 -2.90 7.91 4.00
N ALA A 124 -2.98 8.41 5.23
CA ALA A 124 -3.15 7.65 6.47
C ALA A 124 -3.78 8.60 7.52
N PRO A 125 -4.79 8.18 8.30
CA PRO A 125 -5.24 6.79 8.56
C PRO A 125 -6.17 6.17 7.49
N VAL A 126 -6.68 6.96 6.55
CA VAL A 126 -7.45 6.48 5.39
C VAL A 126 -6.71 6.84 4.11
N GLY A 127 -6.51 5.87 3.22
CA GLY A 127 -5.72 6.05 2.01
C GLY A 127 -5.66 4.81 1.12
N CYS A 128 -4.67 4.80 0.24
CA CYS A 128 -4.46 3.74 -0.74
C CYS A 128 -2.99 3.35 -0.82
N ALA A 129 -2.71 2.05 -0.76
CA ALA A 129 -1.41 1.48 -1.11
C ALA A 129 -1.40 1.08 -2.59
N PHE A 130 -0.56 1.73 -3.39
CA PHE A 130 -0.33 1.46 -4.81
C PHE A 130 0.86 0.52 -4.99
N PHE A 131 0.68 -0.61 -5.68
CA PHE A 131 1.77 -1.52 -6.02
C PHE A 131 2.32 -1.20 -7.40
N VAL A 132 3.30 -0.29 -7.46
CA VAL A 132 3.83 0.27 -8.71
C VAL A 132 5.35 0.32 -8.69
N THR A 133 5.98 0.36 -9.86
CA THR A 133 7.41 0.59 -9.99
C THR A 133 7.73 2.08 -9.76
N PRO A 134 8.99 2.44 -9.44
CA PRO A 134 9.40 3.84 -9.33
C PRO A 134 9.15 4.64 -10.61
N GLU A 135 9.26 4.01 -11.77
CA GLU A 135 9.00 4.65 -13.07
C GLU A 135 7.51 4.96 -13.26
N GLU A 136 6.63 4.07 -12.81
CA GLU A 136 5.18 4.22 -12.89
C GLU A 136 4.65 5.33 -11.98
N LEU A 137 5.43 5.84 -11.00
CA LEU A 137 5.08 7.02 -10.20
C LEU A 137 5.15 8.34 -10.97
N VAL A 138 5.71 8.33 -12.18
CA VAL A 138 5.82 9.52 -13.02
C VAL A 138 4.65 9.54 -14.00
N THR A 139 3.83 10.59 -13.92
CA THR A 139 2.72 10.83 -14.85
C THR A 139 3.20 10.98 -16.29
N SER A 140 2.28 10.88 -17.26
CA SER A 140 2.57 11.15 -18.67
C SER A 140 3.11 12.56 -18.94
N ALA A 141 2.87 13.51 -18.03
CA ALA A 141 3.42 14.87 -18.07
C ALA A 141 4.86 14.97 -17.50
N GLY A 142 5.47 13.86 -17.07
CA GLY A 142 6.81 13.84 -16.49
C GLY A 142 6.88 14.32 -15.04
N VAL A 143 5.74 14.36 -14.34
CA VAL A 143 5.64 14.79 -12.93
C VAL A 143 5.48 13.57 -12.04
N ASP A 144 6.31 13.47 -11.00
CA ASP A 144 6.18 12.45 -9.95
C ASP A 144 4.93 12.73 -9.10
N VAL A 145 4.01 11.76 -9.01
CA VAL A 145 2.73 11.94 -8.29
C VAL A 145 2.90 12.22 -6.81
N ARG A 146 4.01 11.81 -6.20
CA ARG A 146 4.30 12.09 -4.79
C ARG A 146 4.66 13.56 -4.54
N GLN A 147 4.97 14.29 -5.61
CA GLN A 147 5.26 15.72 -5.58
C GLN A 147 4.02 16.56 -5.91
N LEU A 148 2.93 15.92 -6.34
CA LEU A 148 1.65 16.60 -6.48
C LEU A 148 1.12 16.92 -5.09
N ASN A 149 0.93 18.20 -4.81
CA ASN A 149 0.42 18.66 -3.52
C ASN A 149 -1.10 18.43 -3.42
N ILE A 150 -1.51 17.16 -3.43
CA ILE A 150 -2.92 16.73 -3.34
C ILE A 150 -3.48 16.77 -1.91
N GLY A 151 -2.70 17.30 -0.95
CA GLY A 151 -3.06 17.34 0.47
C GLY A 151 -2.73 16.06 1.24
N GLU A 152 -2.20 15.03 0.57
CA GLU A 152 -1.86 13.74 1.19
C GLU A 152 -0.35 13.51 1.31
N HIS A 153 0.04 12.80 2.36
CA HIS A 153 1.41 12.35 2.55
C HIS A 153 1.65 11.00 1.90
N TRP A 154 2.86 10.85 1.34
CA TRP A 154 3.32 9.62 0.72
C TRP A 154 4.42 8.96 1.56
N TYR A 155 4.36 7.65 1.68
CA TYR A 155 5.47 6.85 2.16
C TYR A 155 5.54 5.52 1.42
N GLN A 156 6.73 4.92 1.40
CA GLN A 156 6.91 3.57 0.86
C GLN A 156 6.88 2.58 2.02
N ILE A 157 6.19 1.46 1.85
CA ILE A 157 6.36 0.33 2.75
C ILE A 157 7.77 -0.23 2.56
N SER A 158 8.52 -0.35 3.64
CA SER A 158 9.70 -1.20 3.69
C SER A 158 9.49 -2.32 4.71
N SER A 159 10.27 -3.39 4.71
CA SER A 159 10.20 -4.40 5.77
C SER A 159 11.09 -4.09 6.98
N ARG A 160 11.81 -2.97 6.93
CA ARG A 160 12.60 -2.44 8.04
C ARG A 160 11.84 -1.26 8.64
N TRP A 161 10.89 -1.57 9.51
CA TRP A 161 10.26 -0.61 10.41
C TRP A 161 10.96 -0.64 11.76
#